data_AF-A0A7S2CQC6-F1
#
_entry.id   AF-A0A7S2CQC6-F1
#
_cell.length_a   1.000
_cell.length_b   1.000
_cell.length_c   1.000
_cell.angle_alpha   90.00
_cell.angle_beta   90.00
_cell.angle_gamma   90.00
#
_symmetry.space_group_name_H-M   'P 1'
#
loop_
_entity.id
_entity.type
_entity.pdbx_description
1 polymer ?
#
loop_
_entity_poly.entity_id
_entity_poly.type
_entity_poly.pdbx_seq_one_letter_code
_entity_poly.pdbx_strand_id
1 'polypeptide(L)'
;MRPGAIVGEIALFKDGVKRMATVRTSENVELMLLDKKSFLDLDRSTLNIIAENARYNAACTKEPGQRTRDDLQILQQRTAHLSHLAALSTDVHMELCRVMRYRKVNEGTMLVRKGMPASCLYVIISGGANTY
;
A
#
# COMPACT_ATOMS: atom_id res chain seq x y z
N MET A 1 -6.45 -9.60 -7.19
CA MET A 1 -6.82 -8.55 -6.20
C MET A 1 -7.79 -9.17 -5.19
N ARG A 2 -7.95 -8.61 -3.98
CA ARG A 2 -8.85 -9.18 -2.95
C ARG A 2 -10.11 -8.30 -2.82
N PRO A 3 -11.23 -8.81 -2.28
CA PRO A 3 -12.40 -8.00 -1.95
C PRO A 3 -12.01 -6.71 -1.21
N GLY A 4 -12.62 -5.58 -1.62
CA GLY A 4 -12.30 -4.24 -1.12
C GLY A 4 -11.14 -3.52 -1.81
N ALA A 5 -10.46 -4.14 -2.79
CA ALA A 5 -9.47 -3.44 -3.60
C ALA A 5 -10.14 -2.40 -4.52
N ILE A 6 -9.63 -1.16 -4.50
CA ILE A 6 -10.00 -0.10 -5.43
C ILE A 6 -9.06 -0.17 -6.64
N VAL A 7 -9.61 0.03 -7.85
CA VAL A 7 -8.85 -0.11 -9.10
C VAL A 7 -9.26 0.98 -10.09
N GLY A 8 -8.25 1.66 -10.66
CA GLY A 8 -8.43 2.62 -11.75
C GLY A 8 -8.66 4.07 -11.29
N GLU A 9 -8.65 4.32 -9.99
CA GLU A 9 -8.82 5.64 -9.39
C GLU A 9 -7.78 6.68 -9.86
N ILE A 10 -6.54 6.24 -10.14
CA ILE A 10 -5.44 7.13 -10.55
C ILE A 10 -5.79 7.97 -11.79
N ALA A 11 -6.44 7.35 -12.78
CA ALA A 11 -6.80 8.03 -14.02
C ALA A 11 -7.99 8.99 -13.85
N LEU A 12 -8.73 8.91 -12.73
CA LEU A 12 -9.85 9.80 -12.45
C LEU A 12 -9.40 11.13 -11.80
N PHE A 13 -8.23 11.16 -11.16
CA PHE A 13 -7.71 12.36 -10.48
C PHE A 13 -7.16 13.46 -11.39
N LYS A 14 -6.86 13.14 -12.65
CA LYS A 14 -6.26 14.10 -13.59
C LYS A 14 -6.91 13.96 -14.96
N ASP A 15 -7.36 15.07 -15.51
CA ASP A 15 -7.88 15.09 -16.87
C ASP A 15 -6.81 14.72 -17.89
N GLY A 16 -7.24 14.01 -18.94
CA GLY A 16 -6.35 13.50 -19.99
C GLY A 16 -5.49 12.30 -19.60
N VAL A 17 -5.49 11.85 -18.35
CA VAL A 17 -4.72 10.66 -17.94
C VAL A 17 -5.41 9.38 -18.42
N LYS A 18 -4.67 8.56 -19.17
CA LYS A 18 -5.11 7.25 -19.65
C LYS A 18 -4.91 6.18 -18.56
N ARG A 19 -5.65 5.07 -18.67
CA ARG A 19 -5.42 3.88 -17.82
C ARG A 19 -3.98 3.41 -18.00
N MET A 20 -3.25 3.24 -16.89
CA MET A 20 -1.84 2.83 -16.91
C MET A 20 -1.64 1.32 -16.83
N ALA A 21 -2.72 0.56 -16.61
CA ALA A 21 -2.67 -0.89 -16.47
C ALA A 21 -3.98 -1.52 -16.99
N THR A 22 -3.88 -2.78 -17.40
CA THR A 22 -5.03 -3.64 -17.70
C THR A 22 -5.33 -4.52 -16.51
N VAL A 23 -6.59 -4.57 -16.09
CA VAL A 23 -7.06 -5.44 -15.02
C VAL A 23 -8.13 -6.34 -15.62
N ARG A 24 -7.93 -7.65 -15.49
CA ARG A 24 -8.86 -8.69 -15.94
C ARG A 24 -9.26 -9.52 -14.73
N THR A 25 -10.55 -9.81 -14.59
CA THR A 25 -11.03 -10.74 -13.57
C THR A 25 -10.56 -12.16 -13.92
N SER A 26 -10.11 -12.91 -12.91
CA SER A 26 -9.70 -14.32 -13.06
C SER A 26 -10.83 -15.32 -12.76
N GLU A 27 -11.93 -14.82 -12.21
CA GLU A 27 -13.11 -15.56 -11.78
C GLU A 27 -14.34 -14.63 -11.83
N ASN A 28 -15.51 -15.13 -11.45
CA ASN A 28 -16.70 -14.29 -11.31
C ASN A 28 -16.51 -13.28 -10.16
N VAL A 29 -16.80 -12.00 -10.41
CA VAL A 29 -16.58 -10.92 -9.42
C VAL A 29 -17.83 -10.04 -9.36
N GLU A 30 -18.24 -9.69 -8.15
CA GLU A 30 -19.22 -8.63 -7.87
C GLU A 30 -18.51 -7.30 -7.64
N LEU A 31 -19.02 -6.21 -8.23
CA LEU A 31 -18.34 -4.91 -8.26
C LEU A 31 -19.30 -3.77 -7.91
N MET A 32 -18.80 -2.81 -7.12
CA MET A 32 -19.40 -1.47 -7.01
C MET A 32 -18.71 -0.55 -8.00
N LEU A 33 -19.50 0.16 -8.81
CA LEU A 33 -19.02 1.06 -9.86
C LEU A 33 -19.25 2.51 -9.46
N LEU A 34 -18.25 3.35 -9.71
CA LEU A 34 -18.34 4.80 -9.57
C LEU A 34 -17.87 5.43 -10.88
N ASP A 35 -18.77 6.13 -11.56
CA ASP A 35 -18.42 6.82 -12.81
C ASP A 35 -17.65 8.12 -12.55
N LYS A 36 -17.05 8.68 -13.62
CA LYS A 36 -16.20 9.87 -13.52
C LYS A 36 -16.96 11.09 -13.01
N LYS A 37 -18.23 11.27 -13.40
CA LYS A 37 -19.01 12.44 -12.98
C LYS A 37 -19.26 12.36 -11.48
N SER A 38 -19.81 11.24 -11.00
CA SER A 38 -20.04 11.04 -9.56
C SER A 38 -18.75 11.05 -8.74
N PHE A 39 -17.62 10.60 -9.30
CA PHE A 39 -16.32 10.72 -8.66
C PHE A 39 -15.90 12.19 -8.48
N LEU A 40 -16.10 13.04 -9.49
CA LEU A 40 -15.76 14.46 -9.42
C LEU A 40 -16.71 15.25 -8.50
N ASP A 41 -17.90 14.73 -8.27
CA ASP A 41 -18.88 15.30 -7.33
C ASP A 41 -18.59 14.93 -5.86
N LEU A 42 -17.63 14.03 -5.60
CA LEU A 42 -17.20 13.70 -4.23
C LEU A 42 -16.55 14.91 -3.54
N ASP A 43 -16.74 14.98 -2.23
CA ASP A 43 -16.10 16.02 -1.43
C ASP A 43 -14.57 15.85 -1.41
N ARG A 44 -13.87 16.95 -1.14
CA ARG A 44 -12.40 17.00 -1.15
C ARG A 44 -11.76 16.02 -0.16
N SER A 45 -12.38 15.75 0.98
CA SER A 45 -11.80 14.85 1.99
C SER A 45 -11.83 13.40 1.51
N THR A 46 -12.93 12.97 0.90
CA THR A 46 -13.06 11.66 0.26
C THR A 46 -12.05 11.51 -0.87
N LEU A 47 -11.93 12.52 -1.75
CA LEU A 47 -10.95 12.50 -2.85
C LEU A 47 -9.51 12.40 -2.35
N ASN A 48 -9.16 13.13 -1.29
CA ASN A 48 -7.83 13.06 -0.68
C ASN A 48 -7.52 11.67 -0.14
N ILE A 49 -8.47 11.04 0.58
CA ILE A 49 -8.28 9.67 1.11
C ILE A 49 -8.04 8.66 -0.01
N ILE A 50 -8.82 8.73 -1.09
CA ILE A 50 -8.64 7.84 -2.25
C ILE A 50 -7.27 8.08 -2.90
N ALA A 51 -6.87 9.34 -3.08
CA ALA A 51 -5.60 9.70 -3.72
C ALA A 51 -4.39 9.24 -2.91
N GLU A 52 -4.40 9.48 -1.59
CA GLU A 52 -3.33 9.10 -0.69
C GLU A 52 -3.18 7.58 -0.63
N ASN A 53 -4.29 6.84 -0.53
CA ASN A 53 -4.26 5.38 -0.55
C ASN A 53 -3.75 4.84 -1.89
N ALA A 54 -4.15 5.43 -3.01
CA ALA A 54 -3.67 5.05 -4.34
C ALA A 54 -2.14 5.23 -4.46
N ARG A 55 -1.62 6.38 -4.02
CA ARG A 55 -0.18 6.69 -4.03
C ARG A 55 0.59 5.75 -3.10
N TYR A 56 0.08 5.49 -1.90
CA TYR A 56 0.69 4.54 -0.97
C TYR A 56 0.73 3.13 -1.54
N ASN A 57 -0.37 2.65 -2.12
CA ASN A 57 -0.42 1.33 -2.75
C ASN A 57 0.57 1.23 -3.91
N ALA A 58 0.68 2.26 -4.75
CA ALA A 58 1.64 2.31 -5.85
C ALA A 58 3.10 2.29 -5.36
N ALA A 59 3.43 3.00 -4.27
CA ALA A 59 4.76 2.95 -3.67
C ALA A 59 5.09 1.56 -3.10
N CYS A 60 4.09 0.91 -2.48
CA CYS A 60 4.20 -0.44 -1.93
C CYS A 60 4.42 -1.52 -2.99
N THR A 61 3.84 -1.38 -4.20
CA THR A 61 3.97 -2.39 -5.26
C THR A 61 5.28 -2.29 -6.04
N LYS A 62 6.01 -1.17 -5.93
CA LYS A 62 7.33 -1.02 -6.53
C LYS A 62 8.39 -1.85 -5.80
N GLU A 63 9.25 -2.49 -6.60
CA GLU A 63 10.45 -3.14 -6.08
C GLU A 63 11.41 -2.10 -5.47
N PRO A 64 12.21 -2.44 -4.44
CA PRO A 64 13.12 -1.51 -3.76
C PRO A 64 13.96 -0.62 -4.69
N GLY A 65 14.52 -1.18 -5.76
CA GLY A 65 15.36 -0.44 -6.72
C GLY A 65 14.59 0.48 -7.68
N GLN A 66 13.25 0.44 -7.67
CA GLN A 66 12.38 1.22 -8.56
C GLN A 66 11.66 2.37 -7.83
N ARG A 67 11.87 2.51 -6.51
CA ARG A 67 11.23 3.56 -5.72
C ARG A 67 11.92 4.90 -5.95
N THR A 68 11.12 5.93 -6.21
CA THR A 68 11.55 7.32 -6.25
C THR A 68 11.60 7.91 -4.84
N ARG A 69 12.22 9.09 -4.70
CA ARG A 69 12.22 9.83 -3.42
C ARG A 69 10.80 10.08 -2.90
N ASP A 70 9.87 10.42 -3.79
CA ASP A 70 8.46 10.64 -3.44
C ASP A 70 7.81 9.36 -2.91
N ASP A 71 8.09 8.20 -3.52
CA ASP A 71 7.60 6.90 -3.02
C ASP A 71 8.09 6.66 -1.58
N LEU A 72 9.37 6.95 -1.31
CA LEU A 72 9.95 6.79 0.03
C LEU A 72 9.29 7.72 1.05
N GLN A 73 9.04 8.98 0.69
CA GLN A 73 8.34 9.92 1.55
C GLN A 73 6.91 9.47 1.87
N ILE A 74 6.19 8.94 0.88
CA ILE A 74 4.84 8.39 1.07
C ILE A 74 4.88 7.20 2.04
N LEU A 75 5.83 6.28 1.88
CA LEU A 75 5.98 5.12 2.76
C LEU A 75 6.34 5.54 4.19
N GLN A 76 7.30 6.45 4.34
CA GLN A 76 7.76 6.98 5.62
C GLN A 76 6.59 7.66 6.35
N GLN A 77 5.86 8.54 5.68
CA GLN A 77 4.75 9.28 6.30
C GLN A 77 3.65 8.32 6.76
N ARG A 78 3.36 7.28 5.96
CA ARG A 78 2.34 6.28 6.28
C ARG A 78 2.72 5.36 7.42
N THR A 79 4.01 5.20 7.70
CA THR A 79 4.50 4.29 8.76
C THR A 79 5.07 5.04 9.97
N ALA A 80 5.09 6.38 9.93
CA ALA A 80 5.60 7.24 11.00
C ALA A 80 4.82 7.14 12.33
N HIS A 81 3.58 6.63 12.32
CA HIS A 81 2.78 6.42 13.52
C HIS A 81 3.12 5.10 14.25
N LEU A 82 3.90 4.21 13.63
CA LEU A 82 4.28 2.93 14.23
C LEU A 82 5.40 3.16 15.24
N SER A 83 5.18 2.81 16.50
CA SER A 83 6.00 3.21 17.65
C SER A 83 7.51 3.00 17.45
N HIS A 84 7.91 1.85 16.88
CA HIS A 84 9.31 1.52 16.64
C HIS A 84 9.94 2.33 15.51
N LEU A 85 9.17 2.67 14.47
CA LEU A 85 9.64 3.49 13.35
C LEU A 85 9.61 4.97 13.68
N ALA A 86 8.66 5.40 14.52
CA ALA A 86 8.56 6.76 15.02
C ALA A 86 9.78 7.18 15.86
N ALA A 87 10.45 6.22 16.50
CA ALA A 87 11.66 6.45 17.29
C ALA A 87 12.93 6.63 16.43
N LEU A 88 12.87 6.30 15.13
CA LEU A 88 14.01 6.41 14.23
C LEU A 88 14.13 7.84 13.69
N SER A 89 15.36 8.28 13.43
CA SER A 89 15.58 9.49 12.64
C SER A 89 14.95 9.34 11.25
N THR A 90 14.55 10.47 10.64
CA THR A 90 13.95 10.48 9.30
C THR A 90 14.80 9.76 8.27
N ASP A 91 16.13 9.95 8.28
CA ASP A 91 17.02 9.34 7.30
C ASP A 91 17.09 7.82 7.46
N VAL A 92 17.17 7.32 8.70
CA VAL A 92 17.14 5.87 8.97
C VAL A 92 15.80 5.27 8.55
N HIS A 93 14.69 5.95 8.83
CA HIS A 93 13.36 5.48 8.43
C HIS A 93 13.22 5.46 6.90
N MET A 94 13.67 6.51 6.19
CA MET A 94 13.68 6.56 4.73
C MET A 94 14.54 5.45 4.12
N GLU A 95 15.69 5.15 4.73
CA GLU A 95 16.57 4.05 4.29
C GLU A 95 15.90 2.68 4.48
N LEU A 96 15.19 2.47 5.59
CA LEU A 96 14.36 1.28 5.78
C LEU A 96 13.26 1.18 4.72
N CYS A 97 12.51 2.26 4.47
CA CYS A 97 11.50 2.31 3.41
C CYS A 97 12.10 2.04 2.02
N ARG A 98 13.39 2.32 1.81
CA ARG A 98 14.08 2.04 0.54
C ARG A 98 14.25 0.55 0.31
N VAL A 99 14.60 -0.22 1.33
CA VAL A 99 14.99 -1.64 1.18
C VAL A 99 13.88 -2.64 1.54
N MET A 100 12.90 -2.25 2.36
CA MET A 100 11.83 -3.15 2.80
C MET A 100 10.87 -3.54 1.65
N ARG A 101 10.27 -4.72 1.74
CA ARG A 101 9.29 -5.22 0.76
C ARG A 101 7.91 -5.29 1.39
N TYR A 102 6.94 -4.60 0.79
CA TYR A 102 5.55 -4.72 1.20
C TYR A 102 4.97 -6.08 0.80
N ARG A 103 4.28 -6.73 1.75
CA ARG A 103 3.58 -7.99 1.55
C ARG A 103 2.26 -7.97 2.33
N LYS A 104 1.17 -8.34 1.66
CA LYS A 104 -0.14 -8.57 2.30
C LYS A 104 -0.40 -10.07 2.38
N VAL A 105 -0.29 -10.64 3.57
CA VAL A 105 -0.51 -12.07 3.82
C VAL A 105 -1.98 -12.35 4.18
N ASN A 106 -2.37 -13.63 4.25
CA ASN A 106 -3.70 -14.04 4.72
C ASN A 106 -3.65 -14.31 6.23
N GLU A 107 -4.82 -14.32 6.88
CA GLU A 107 -4.94 -14.85 8.25
C GLU A 107 -4.38 -16.28 8.32
N GLY A 108 -3.74 -16.62 9.44
CA GLY A 108 -3.08 -17.92 9.64
C GLY A 108 -1.73 -18.07 8.94
N THR A 109 -1.24 -17.08 8.19
CA THR A 109 0.10 -17.15 7.58
C THR A 109 1.18 -17.13 8.66
N MET A 110 2.01 -18.18 8.70
CA MET A 110 3.14 -18.28 9.61
C MET A 110 4.29 -17.37 9.16
N LEU A 111 4.57 -16.30 9.92
CA LEU A 111 5.67 -15.36 9.62
C LEU A 111 7.03 -15.89 10.11
N VAL A 112 7.06 -16.47 11.31
CA VAL A 112 8.26 -17.00 11.95
C VAL A 112 7.94 -18.39 12.51
N ARG A 113 8.90 -19.31 12.41
CA ARG A 113 8.78 -20.67 12.95
C ARG A 113 9.93 -20.95 13.91
N LYS A 114 9.62 -21.29 15.16
CA LYS A 114 10.60 -21.63 16.20
C LYS A 114 11.52 -22.76 15.72
N GLY A 115 12.82 -22.61 15.97
CA GLY A 115 13.84 -23.59 15.58
C GLY A 115 14.31 -23.49 14.13
N MET A 116 13.71 -22.60 13.31
CA MET A 116 14.18 -22.34 11.95
C MET A 116 15.16 -21.16 11.91
N PRO A 117 16.20 -21.20 11.05
CA PRO A 117 17.08 -20.06 10.83
C PRO A 117 16.30 -18.82 10.37
N ALA A 118 16.63 -17.66 10.95
CA ALA A 118 16.05 -16.39 10.53
C ALA A 118 16.67 -15.94 9.20
N SER A 119 15.82 -15.60 8.22
CA SER A 119 16.23 -15.06 6.91
C SER A 119 15.82 -13.61 6.69
N CYS A 120 14.89 -13.10 7.51
CA CYS A 120 14.35 -11.76 7.40
C CYS A 120 13.68 -11.32 8.71
N LEU A 121 13.37 -10.03 8.79
CA LEU A 121 12.56 -9.42 9.85
C LEU A 121 11.22 -8.95 9.29
N TYR A 122 10.21 -8.83 10.15
CA TYR A 122 8.87 -8.38 9.77
C TYR A 122 8.47 -7.16 10.61
N VAL A 123 7.91 -6.15 9.93
CA VAL A 123 7.23 -5.03 10.59
C VAL A 123 5.74 -5.18 10.30
N ILE A 124 4.92 -5.31 11.35
CA ILE A 124 3.47 -5.35 11.23
C ILE A 124 2.96 -3.91 11.09
N ILE A 125 2.45 -3.57 9.90
CA ILE A 125 1.92 -2.23 9.60
C ILE A 125 0.43 -2.13 9.92
N SER A 126 -0.28 -3.25 9.87
CA SER A 126 -1.73 -3.33 10.13
C SER A 126 -2.11 -4.76 10.55
N GLY A 127 -3.13 -4.90 11.40
CA GLY A 127 -3.58 -6.20 11.93
C GLY A 127 -2.77 -6.62 13.16
N GLY A 128 -2.79 -7.92 13.47
CA GLY A 128 -2.09 -8.49 14.61
C GLY A 128 -1.51 -9.88 14.31
N ALA A 129 -0.56 -10.30 15.14
CA ALA A 129 0.01 -11.64 15.11
C ALA A 129 0.13 -12.17 16.54
N ASN A 130 -0.04 -13.48 16.70
CA ASN A 130 0.10 -14.16 17.98
C ASN A 130 1.49 -14.79 18.12
N THR A 131 1.98 -14.85 19.35
CA THR A 131 3.19 -15.60 19.71
C THR A 131 2.78 -16.84 20.48
N TYR A 132 3.47 -17.95 20.25
CA TYR A 132 3.19 -19.26 20.82
C TYR A 132 4.48 -19.91 21.32
#